data_AF-R5TRA9-F1
#
_entry.id   AF-R5TRA9-F1
#
_cell.length_a   1.000
_cell.length_b   1.000
_cell.length_c   1.000
_cell.angle_alpha   90.00
_cell.angle_beta   90.00
_cell.angle_gamma   90.00
#
_symmetry.space_group_name_H-M   'P 1'
#
loop_
_entity.id
_entity.type
_entity.pdbx_description
1 polymer ?
#
loop_
_entity_poly.entity_id
_entity_poly.type
_entity_poly.pdbx_seq_one_letter_code
_entity_poly.pdbx_strand_id
1 'polypeptide(L)'
;MKNNLTCEIVRDLLPSYVDGLTNDVSNQAVEQHMKTCENCRKLYHEMQETVNGDEVSEINNEQKANFKVPSEIDYLKKIRKKNRMRILAAVLTVVIAAGVGIWCKAYIIGQKVEQAEFVQADVVMKDHKVSVQGVLLDQTKGVADVAFQEQDGIVTVSLRETRKSSFHTNEFQAEYESSGEVKRVVLENRILWDDGILIDGTVSDLYQSRNPYVGDISADGRSVQAARAVLGINDEALLCYGTQLQTSEEPYGWTFLNVQISSSDNVERLQQEMKQLGCLLIAVTDNLGYVSFEYCVDGTENSDGSTTLTVTEADADALAGQSVKAMSQTPAGLQKLVELIK
;
A
#
# COMPACT_ATOMS: atom_id res chain seq x y z
N MET A 1 57.01 43.37 -64.39
CA MET A 1 57.33 44.30 -63.29
C MET A 1 57.63 43.48 -62.06
N LYS A 2 58.76 43.72 -61.38
CA LYS A 2 59.18 42.94 -60.19
C LYS A 2 58.48 43.52 -58.95
N ASN A 3 57.39 42.91 -58.51
CA ASN A 3 56.70 43.29 -57.27
C ASN A 3 57.36 42.56 -56.10
N ASN A 4 58.46 43.10 -55.57
CA ASN A 4 59.01 42.62 -54.30
C ASN A 4 58.32 43.37 -53.15
N LEU A 5 57.36 42.71 -52.51
CA LEU A 5 56.75 43.20 -51.26
C LEU A 5 57.81 43.23 -50.14
N THR A 6 57.70 44.20 -49.23
CA THR A 6 58.52 44.25 -48.02
C THR A 6 58.00 43.23 -46.99
N CYS A 7 58.85 42.83 -46.04
CA CYS A 7 58.47 41.86 -45.01
C CYS A 7 57.28 42.35 -44.16
N GLU A 8 57.19 43.65 -43.90
CA GLU A 8 56.11 44.27 -43.11
C GLU A 8 54.75 44.09 -43.79
N ILE A 9 54.67 44.37 -45.09
CA ILE A 9 53.44 44.20 -45.87
C ILE A 9 53.05 42.71 -45.95
N VAL A 10 54.03 41.81 -46.09
CA VAL A 10 53.75 40.37 -46.12
C VAL A 10 53.24 39.86 -44.77
N ARG A 11 53.76 40.37 -43.65
CA ARG A 11 53.27 40.01 -42.31
C ARG A 11 51.84 40.49 -42.05
N ASP A 12 51.48 41.67 -42.53
CA ASP A 12 50.11 42.20 -42.39
C ASP A 12 49.11 41.42 -43.25
N LEU A 13 49.53 40.95 -44.43
CA LEU A 13 48.69 40.16 -45.34
C LEU A 13 48.62 38.67 -44.98
N LEU A 14 49.55 38.17 -44.17
CA LEU A 14 49.68 36.74 -43.84
C LEU A 14 48.43 36.12 -43.20
N PRO A 15 47.77 36.75 -42.20
CA PRO A 15 46.54 36.20 -41.61
C PRO A 15 45.44 36.01 -42.66
N SER A 16 45.17 37.05 -43.45
CA SER A 16 44.15 37.01 -44.51
C SER A 16 44.51 36.04 -45.64
N TYR A 17 45.80 35.82 -45.89
CA TYR A 17 46.29 34.82 -46.85
C TYR A 17 46.07 33.38 -46.33
N VAL A 18 46.35 33.11 -45.05
CA VAL A 18 46.07 31.81 -44.40
C VAL A 18 44.58 31.48 -44.43
N ASP A 19 43.72 32.49 -44.24
CA ASP A 19 42.25 32.35 -44.29
C ASP A 19 41.67 32.30 -45.71
N GLY A 20 42.50 32.44 -46.76
CA GLY A 20 42.07 32.41 -48.16
C GLY A 20 41.26 33.63 -48.62
N LEU A 21 41.37 34.76 -47.94
CA LEU A 21 40.60 35.99 -48.17
C LEU A 21 41.34 37.01 -49.07
N THR A 22 42.50 36.66 -49.60
CA THR A 22 43.31 37.49 -50.51
C THR A 22 43.07 37.13 -51.98
N ASN A 23 43.17 38.13 -52.87
CA ASN A 23 43.01 37.93 -54.31
C ASN A 23 44.26 37.28 -54.96
N ASP A 24 44.11 36.75 -56.18
CA ASP A 24 45.17 36.00 -56.89
C ASP A 24 46.48 36.79 -57.08
N VAL A 25 46.37 38.10 -57.29
CA VAL A 25 47.53 38.99 -57.47
C VAL A 25 48.32 39.12 -56.16
N SER A 26 47.63 39.20 -55.02
CA SER A 26 48.24 39.25 -53.70
C SER A 26 48.83 37.90 -53.31
N ASN A 27 48.16 36.80 -53.64
CA ASN A 27 48.63 35.44 -53.39
C ASN A 27 49.99 35.18 -54.07
N GLN A 28 50.09 35.50 -55.37
CA GLN A 28 51.35 35.34 -56.10
C GLN A 28 52.49 36.18 -55.52
N ALA A 29 52.20 37.40 -55.05
CA ALA A 29 53.20 38.28 -54.49
C ALA A 29 53.71 37.80 -53.10
N VAL A 30 52.81 37.29 -52.26
CA VAL A 30 53.13 36.69 -50.95
C VAL A 30 53.95 35.40 -51.13
N GLU A 31 53.55 34.51 -52.05
CA GLU A 31 54.29 33.28 -52.37
C GLU A 31 55.70 33.55 -52.91
N GLN A 32 55.84 34.57 -53.77
CA GLN A 32 57.13 34.92 -54.34
C GLN A 32 58.08 35.52 -53.30
N HIS A 33 57.55 36.28 -52.33
CA HIS A 33 58.35 36.74 -51.18
C HIS A 33 58.72 35.59 -50.23
N MET A 34 57.79 34.66 -49.96
CA MET A 34 58.06 33.50 -49.11
C MET A 34 59.11 32.54 -49.69
N LYS A 35 59.31 32.52 -51.01
CA LYS A 35 60.41 31.76 -51.64
C LYS A 35 61.80 32.29 -51.27
N THR A 36 61.92 33.59 -50.99
CA THR A 36 63.21 34.26 -50.74
C THR A 36 63.41 34.73 -49.30
N CYS A 37 62.35 34.79 -48.47
CA CYS A 37 62.42 35.18 -47.06
C CYS A 37 62.04 34.02 -46.13
N GLU A 38 63.01 33.54 -45.34
CA GLU A 38 62.81 32.43 -44.39
C GLU A 38 61.97 32.86 -43.17
N ASN A 39 62.09 34.12 -42.72
CA ASN A 39 61.34 34.63 -41.56
C ASN A 39 59.83 34.68 -41.81
N CYS A 40 59.40 35.12 -43.01
CA CYS A 40 57.98 35.14 -43.36
C CYS A 40 57.42 33.72 -43.56
N ARG A 41 58.25 32.77 -44.01
CA ARG A 41 57.86 31.36 -44.15
C ARG A 41 57.66 30.67 -42.80
N LYS A 42 58.49 30.97 -41.80
CA LYS A 42 58.32 30.44 -40.44
C LYS A 42 57.04 30.96 -39.79
N LEU A 43 56.77 32.26 -39.91
CA LEU A 43 55.53 32.87 -39.41
C LEU A 43 54.28 32.25 -40.05
N TYR A 44 54.32 31.96 -41.35
CA TYR A 44 53.24 31.26 -42.06
C TYR A 44 52.97 29.87 -41.49
N HIS A 45 54.01 29.08 -41.22
CA HIS A 45 53.86 27.74 -40.63
C HIS A 45 53.32 27.78 -39.20
N GLU A 46 53.78 28.71 -38.36
CA GLU A 46 53.26 28.88 -36.99
C GLU A 46 51.75 29.19 -37.00
N MET A 47 51.31 30.06 -37.91
CA MET A 47 49.88 30.40 -38.04
C MET A 47 49.06 29.22 -38.59
N GLN A 48 49.60 28.47 -39.56
CA GLN A 48 48.94 27.28 -40.09
C GLN A 48 48.80 26.16 -39.04
N GLU A 49 49.75 26.04 -38.11
CA GLU A 49 49.65 25.10 -36.97
C GLU A 49 48.60 25.51 -35.94
N THR A 50 48.37 26.81 -35.72
CA THR A 50 47.29 27.28 -34.84
C THR A 50 45.88 27.09 -35.42
N VAL A 51 45.73 27.13 -36.75
CA VAL A 51 44.43 26.94 -37.43
C VAL A 51 44.06 25.46 -37.55
N ASN A 52 45.04 24.56 -37.70
CA ASN A 52 44.82 23.11 -37.72
C ASN A 52 44.79 22.46 -36.32
N GLY A 53 44.96 23.25 -35.25
CA GLY A 53 45.01 22.78 -33.87
C GLY A 53 43.66 22.52 -33.20
N ASP A 54 42.53 22.89 -33.83
CA ASP A 54 41.20 22.80 -33.23
C ASP A 54 40.20 21.91 -34.00
N GLU A 55 40.61 21.20 -35.06
CA GLU A 55 39.75 20.19 -35.68
C GLU A 55 40.46 18.85 -35.89
N VAL A 56 39.75 17.81 -35.45
CA VAL A 56 39.86 16.39 -35.79
C VAL A 56 40.54 15.47 -34.76
N SER A 57 39.64 14.64 -34.20
CA SER A 57 39.79 13.21 -33.88
C SER A 57 40.11 12.81 -32.45
N GLU A 58 39.02 12.46 -31.73
CA GLU A 58 38.95 11.14 -31.09
C GLU A 58 39.58 10.08 -32.01
N ILE A 59 40.53 9.29 -31.49
CA ILE A 59 40.60 7.82 -31.59
C ILE A 59 42.01 7.36 -31.15
N ASN A 60 42.00 6.60 -30.04
CA ASN A 60 42.89 5.51 -29.64
C ASN A 60 44.39 5.70 -29.37
N ASN A 61 44.69 5.45 -28.09
CA ASN A 61 45.68 4.54 -27.52
C ASN A 61 47.19 4.78 -27.71
N GLU A 62 47.77 5.01 -26.52
CA GLU A 62 48.92 4.30 -25.97
C GLU A 62 50.33 4.66 -26.47
N GLN A 63 51.13 5.13 -25.50
CA GLN A 63 52.60 5.12 -25.45
C GLN A 63 53.35 6.11 -26.35
N LYS A 64 53.75 7.26 -25.79
CA LYS A 64 55.09 7.44 -25.19
C LYS A 64 55.39 8.91 -24.87
N ALA A 65 56.06 9.08 -23.73
CA ALA A 65 57.17 10.02 -23.52
C ALA A 65 56.86 11.53 -23.59
N ASN A 66 56.59 12.07 -22.40
CA ASN A 66 57.42 13.11 -21.76
C ASN A 66 57.92 14.26 -22.66
N PHE A 67 57.08 15.27 -22.86
CA PHE A 67 57.54 16.66 -22.93
C PHE A 67 56.50 17.58 -22.27
N LYS A 68 56.78 17.93 -21.00
CA LYS A 68 56.01 18.93 -20.24
C LYS A 68 56.27 20.31 -20.84
N VAL A 69 55.30 20.84 -21.59
CA VAL A 69 55.09 22.30 -21.65
C VAL A 69 54.45 22.69 -20.31
N PRO A 70 54.97 23.69 -19.58
CA PRO A 70 54.39 24.08 -18.30
C PRO A 70 53.03 24.70 -18.59
N SER A 71 51.97 23.90 -18.41
CA SER A 71 50.62 24.43 -18.27
C SER A 71 50.67 25.46 -17.15
N GLU A 72 50.17 26.66 -17.44
CA GLU A 72 49.83 27.67 -16.46
C GLU A 72 49.13 26.94 -15.29
N ILE A 73 49.79 26.93 -14.13
CA ILE A 73 49.37 26.09 -13.02
C ILE A 73 48.05 26.68 -12.50
N ASP A 74 46.94 26.11 -12.93
CA ASP A 74 45.62 26.43 -12.41
C ASP A 74 45.50 25.88 -10.97
N TYR A 75 46.04 26.64 -10.01
CA TYR A 75 46.02 26.34 -8.57
C TYR A 75 44.58 26.14 -8.05
N LEU A 76 43.57 26.63 -8.77
CA LEU A 76 42.17 26.54 -8.38
C LEU A 76 41.55 25.16 -8.66
N LYS A 77 42.09 24.37 -9.60
CA LYS A 77 41.56 23.03 -9.94
C LYS A 77 41.65 22.06 -8.75
N LYS A 78 42.74 22.14 -7.98
CA LYS A 78 42.97 21.30 -6.79
C LYS A 78 42.03 21.67 -5.64
N ILE A 79 41.79 22.97 -5.44
CA ILE A 79 40.88 23.48 -4.40
C ILE A 79 39.42 23.19 -4.78
N ARG A 80 39.01 23.43 -6.03
CA ARG A 80 37.67 23.10 -6.53
C ARG A 80 37.37 21.61 -6.48
N LYS A 81 38.32 20.74 -6.84
CA LYS A 81 38.16 19.27 -6.71
C LYS A 81 38.03 18.83 -5.26
N LYS A 82 38.82 19.40 -4.34
CA LYS A 82 38.74 19.11 -2.90
C LYS A 82 37.43 19.61 -2.29
N ASN A 83 36.95 20.78 -2.70
CA ASN A 83 35.68 21.33 -2.24
C ASN A 83 34.48 20.55 -2.82
N ARG A 84 34.51 20.18 -4.11
CA ARG A 84 33.52 19.27 -4.72
C ARG A 84 33.50 17.90 -4.02
N MET A 85 34.65 17.35 -3.67
CA MET A 85 34.72 16.07 -2.94
C MET A 85 34.17 16.18 -1.51
N ARG A 86 34.39 17.31 -0.82
CA ARG A 86 33.76 17.61 0.48
C ARG A 86 32.25 17.76 0.38
N ILE A 87 31.77 18.46 -0.65
CA ILE A 87 30.34 18.60 -0.93
C ILE A 87 29.73 17.23 -1.24
N LEU A 88 30.37 16.42 -2.09
CA LEU A 88 29.92 15.05 -2.38
C LEU A 88 29.89 14.16 -1.13
N ALA A 89 30.89 14.26 -0.25
CA ALA A 89 30.90 13.53 1.01
C ALA A 89 29.78 14.00 1.96
N ALA A 90 29.52 15.31 2.03
CA ALA A 90 28.40 15.86 2.79
C ALA A 90 27.04 15.41 2.22
N VAL A 91 26.87 15.43 0.90
CA VAL A 91 25.66 14.93 0.24
C VAL A 91 25.50 13.43 0.49
N LEU A 92 26.56 12.64 0.32
CA LEU A 92 26.54 11.20 0.54
C LEU A 92 26.20 10.85 1.99
N THR A 93 26.74 11.58 2.97
CA THR A 93 26.41 11.36 4.39
C THR A 93 24.96 11.67 4.70
N VAL A 94 24.39 12.74 4.13
CA VAL A 94 22.95 13.03 4.26
C VAL A 94 22.11 11.94 3.61
N VAL A 95 22.49 11.46 2.42
CA VAL A 95 21.79 10.37 1.72
C VAL A 95 21.84 9.07 2.53
N ILE A 96 22.99 8.73 3.11
CA ILE A 96 23.15 7.56 3.98
C ILE A 96 22.28 7.73 5.23
N ALA A 97 22.31 8.88 5.90
CA ALA A 97 21.52 9.12 7.10
C ALA A 97 20.01 9.03 6.82
N ALA A 98 19.55 9.58 5.68
CA ALA A 98 18.17 9.44 5.24
C ALA A 98 17.82 7.97 4.93
N GLY A 99 18.71 7.24 4.24
CA GLY A 99 18.55 5.82 3.95
C GLY A 99 18.48 4.97 5.22
N VAL A 100 19.34 5.24 6.20
CA VAL A 100 19.31 4.60 7.53
C VAL A 100 18.02 4.93 8.26
N GLY A 101 17.56 6.19 8.24
CA GLY A 101 16.28 6.57 8.84
C GLY A 101 15.09 5.82 8.24
N ILE A 102 15.03 5.70 6.91
CA ILE A 102 13.99 4.92 6.21
C ILE A 102 14.08 3.44 6.58
N TRP A 103 15.30 2.89 6.62
CA TRP A 103 15.54 1.50 6.99
C TRP A 103 15.13 1.22 8.45
N CYS A 104 15.54 2.07 9.40
CA CYS A 104 15.13 1.97 10.80
C CYS A 104 13.60 2.08 10.96
N LYS A 105 12.94 2.98 10.23
CA LYS A 105 11.47 3.06 10.26
C LYS A 105 10.83 1.77 9.73
N ALA A 106 11.33 1.22 8.64
CA ALA A 106 10.76 0.05 7.99
C ALA A 106 11.00 -1.28 8.74
N TYR A 107 12.15 -1.43 9.41
CA TYR A 107 12.58 -2.69 10.00
C TYR A 107 12.64 -2.69 11.53
N ILE A 108 12.74 -1.53 12.19
CA ILE A 108 12.89 -1.43 13.65
C ILE A 108 11.64 -0.84 14.32
N ILE A 109 11.23 0.37 13.92
CA ILE A 109 10.16 1.12 14.61
C ILE A 109 8.77 0.66 14.14
N GLY A 110 8.64 0.38 12.86
CA GLY A 110 7.39 -0.05 12.26
C GLY A 110 6.29 1.02 12.24
N GLN A 111 5.13 0.59 11.78
CA GLN A 111 3.89 1.37 11.71
C GLN A 111 2.78 0.65 12.48
N LYS A 112 1.76 1.38 12.91
CA LYS A 112 0.63 0.78 13.60
C LYS A 112 -0.15 -0.13 12.64
N VAL A 113 -0.60 -1.29 13.12
CA VAL A 113 -1.56 -2.14 12.40
C VAL A 113 -2.92 -1.44 12.43
N GLU A 114 -3.46 -1.07 11.26
CA GLU A 114 -4.77 -0.41 11.17
C GLU A 114 -5.92 -1.41 11.05
N GLN A 115 -5.67 -2.62 10.53
CA GLN A 115 -6.69 -3.62 10.26
C GLN A 115 -6.39 -4.93 11.00
N ALA A 116 -7.22 -5.27 11.99
CA ALA A 116 -7.08 -6.51 12.76
C ALA A 116 -7.34 -7.79 11.93
N GLU A 117 -7.97 -7.68 10.75
CA GLU A 117 -8.27 -8.82 9.88
C GLU A 117 -7.01 -9.59 9.46
N PHE A 118 -5.87 -8.90 9.34
CA PHE A 118 -4.58 -9.53 9.04
C PHE A 118 -3.88 -10.14 10.26
N VAL A 119 -4.56 -10.19 11.40
CA VAL A 119 -4.02 -10.71 12.66
C VAL A 119 -4.88 -11.87 13.14
N GLN A 120 -4.29 -13.06 13.18
CA GLN A 120 -4.87 -14.17 13.90
C GLN A 120 -4.36 -14.12 15.33
N ALA A 121 -5.26 -13.92 16.30
CA ALA A 121 -4.89 -13.79 17.71
C ALA A 121 -5.86 -14.53 18.62
N ASP A 122 -5.30 -15.10 19.67
CA ASP A 122 -6.00 -15.74 20.77
C ASP A 122 -5.69 -14.99 22.06
N VAL A 123 -6.67 -14.96 22.96
CA VAL A 123 -6.54 -14.38 24.29
C VAL A 123 -6.80 -15.44 25.35
N VAL A 124 -6.01 -15.41 26.41
CA VAL A 124 -6.18 -16.25 27.59
C VAL A 124 -6.24 -15.35 28.81
N MET A 125 -7.35 -15.45 29.54
CA MET A 125 -7.56 -14.73 30.80
C MET A 125 -7.16 -15.63 31.98
N LYS A 126 -6.34 -15.10 32.89
CA LYS A 126 -6.03 -15.74 34.18
C LYS A 126 -6.09 -14.68 35.28
N ASP A 127 -7.14 -14.72 36.08
CA ASP A 127 -7.42 -13.69 37.09
C ASP A 127 -7.42 -12.28 36.44
N HIS A 128 -6.52 -11.39 36.86
CA HIS A 128 -6.37 -10.04 36.30
C HIS A 128 -5.35 -9.97 35.15
N LYS A 129 -4.84 -11.11 34.69
CA LYS A 129 -3.80 -11.19 33.65
C LYS A 129 -4.41 -11.52 32.29
N VAL A 130 -4.17 -10.63 31.34
CA VAL A 130 -4.51 -10.78 29.93
C VAL A 130 -3.27 -11.28 29.19
N SER A 131 -3.33 -12.48 28.63
CA SER A 131 -2.28 -13.02 27.74
C SER A 131 -2.80 -13.03 26.31
N VAL A 132 -2.19 -12.27 25.41
CA VAL A 132 -2.52 -12.28 23.99
C VAL A 132 -1.36 -12.86 23.20
N GLN A 133 -1.67 -13.80 22.32
CA GLN A 133 -0.71 -14.40 21.41
C GLN A 133 -1.30 -14.48 20.01
N GLY A 134 -0.46 -14.44 18.99
CA GLY A 134 -0.96 -14.49 17.64
C GLY A 134 0.11 -14.39 16.57
N VAL A 135 -0.36 -14.24 15.35
CA VAL A 135 0.48 -14.17 14.15
C VAL A 135 -0.12 -13.18 13.14
N LEU A 136 0.75 -12.42 12.48
CA LEU A 136 0.40 -11.65 11.28
C LEU A 136 0.28 -12.60 10.09
N LEU A 137 -0.85 -12.55 9.38
CA LEU A 137 -1.12 -13.37 8.20
C LEU A 137 -0.24 -12.97 7.00
N ASP A 138 0.16 -11.70 6.91
CA ASP A 138 1.16 -11.25 5.94
C ASP A 138 2.56 -11.73 6.37
N GLN A 139 3.02 -12.82 5.73
CA GLN A 139 4.32 -13.44 6.00
C GLN A 139 5.52 -12.54 5.68
N THR A 140 5.32 -11.40 5.01
CA THR A 140 6.37 -10.41 4.75
C THR A 140 6.55 -9.40 5.88
N LYS A 141 5.70 -9.45 6.90
CA LYS A 141 5.70 -8.56 8.06
C LYS A 141 6.26 -9.23 9.31
N GLY A 142 6.65 -8.39 10.27
CA GLY A 142 7.00 -8.81 11.63
C GLY A 142 6.34 -7.90 12.66
N VAL A 143 6.19 -8.37 13.90
CA VAL A 143 5.67 -7.58 15.01
C VAL A 143 6.84 -6.95 15.76
N ALA A 144 6.84 -5.62 15.85
CA ALA A 144 7.88 -4.85 16.54
C ALA A 144 7.49 -4.48 17.97
N ASP A 145 6.18 -4.32 18.23
CA ASP A 145 5.69 -3.93 19.55
C ASP A 145 4.23 -4.38 19.74
N VAL A 146 3.90 -4.69 21.00
CA VAL A 146 2.54 -5.00 21.47
C VAL A 146 2.25 -4.11 22.66
N ALA A 147 1.42 -3.10 22.45
CA ALA A 147 1.06 -2.12 23.47
C ALA A 147 -0.31 -2.43 24.05
N PHE A 148 -0.47 -2.17 25.35
CA PHE A 148 -1.73 -2.30 26.07
C PHE A 148 -2.17 -0.95 26.61
N GLN A 149 -3.47 -0.68 26.51
CA GLN A 149 -4.13 0.45 27.14
C GLN A 149 -5.39 -0.05 27.83
N GLU A 150 -5.61 0.36 29.08
CA GLU A 150 -6.81 0.00 29.83
C GLU A 150 -7.62 1.26 30.13
N GLN A 151 -8.90 1.23 29.77
CA GLN A 151 -9.86 2.27 30.10
C GLN A 151 -11.21 1.64 30.44
N ASP A 152 -11.76 1.95 31.61
CA ASP A 152 -13.09 1.50 32.07
C ASP A 152 -13.29 -0.04 32.03
N GLY A 153 -12.22 -0.80 32.28
CA GLY A 153 -12.22 -2.28 32.22
C GLY A 153 -12.11 -2.86 30.80
N ILE A 154 -11.89 -2.01 29.79
CA ILE A 154 -11.62 -2.43 28.41
C ILE A 154 -10.11 -2.38 28.18
N VAL A 155 -9.51 -3.52 27.88
CA VAL A 155 -8.09 -3.64 27.53
C VAL A 155 -7.97 -3.62 26.00
N THR A 156 -7.40 -2.54 25.47
CA THR A 156 -7.08 -2.39 24.05
C THR A 156 -5.64 -2.81 23.81
N VAL A 157 -5.46 -3.77 22.89
CA VAL A 157 -4.19 -4.27 22.40
C VAL A 157 -3.91 -3.62 21.05
N SER A 158 -2.76 -2.98 20.93
CA SER A 158 -2.31 -2.40 19.66
C SER A 158 -0.99 -3.00 19.21
N LEU A 159 -0.86 -3.20 17.91
CA LEU A 159 0.32 -3.81 17.30
C LEU A 159 1.07 -2.80 16.43
N ARG A 160 2.40 -2.90 16.43
CA ARG A 160 3.25 -2.25 15.41
C ARG A 160 3.88 -3.30 14.52
N GLU A 161 3.67 -3.16 13.21
CA GLU A 161 4.26 -4.02 12.20
C GLU A 161 5.50 -3.40 11.54
N THR A 162 6.49 -4.24 11.25
CA THR A 162 7.66 -3.93 10.41
C THR A 162 7.69 -4.84 9.19
N ARG A 163 8.63 -4.60 8.26
CA ARG A 163 9.06 -5.68 7.36
C ARG A 163 9.68 -6.81 8.18
N LYS A 164 9.44 -8.05 7.75
CA LYS A 164 10.03 -9.23 8.37
C LYS A 164 11.56 -9.15 8.31
N SER A 165 12.19 -9.46 9.43
CA SER A 165 13.64 -9.46 9.58
C SER A 165 14.06 -10.47 10.63
N SER A 166 15.36 -10.65 10.82
CA SER A 166 15.89 -11.49 11.90
C SER A 166 15.56 -10.97 13.30
N PHE A 167 15.14 -9.70 13.43
CA PHE A 167 14.79 -9.09 14.72
C PHE A 167 13.30 -9.19 15.05
N HIS A 168 12.44 -9.24 14.02
CA HIS A 168 10.98 -9.25 14.18
C HIS A 168 10.39 -10.36 13.32
N THR A 169 9.88 -11.39 13.99
CA THR A 169 9.08 -12.47 13.40
C THR A 169 7.63 -12.02 13.26
N ASN A 170 6.84 -12.77 12.50
CA ASN A 170 5.40 -12.51 12.34
C ASN A 170 4.55 -12.98 13.53
N GLU A 171 5.15 -13.66 14.51
CA GLU A 171 4.49 -14.15 15.71
C GLU A 171 4.70 -13.18 16.87
N PHE A 172 3.74 -13.10 17.78
CA PHE A 172 3.84 -12.31 18.99
C PHE A 172 3.17 -13.02 20.18
N GLN A 173 3.69 -12.72 21.36
CA GLN A 173 3.09 -13.08 22.63
C GLN A 173 3.37 -11.95 23.61
N ALA A 174 2.32 -11.47 24.27
CA ALA A 174 2.44 -10.41 25.24
C ALA A 174 1.43 -10.59 26.38
N GLU A 175 1.79 -10.11 27.55
CA GLU A 175 1.00 -10.24 28.76
C GLU A 175 0.81 -8.86 29.39
N TYR A 176 -0.37 -8.64 29.94
CA TYR A 176 -0.74 -7.42 30.65
C TYR A 176 -1.45 -7.79 31.96
N GLU A 177 -1.07 -7.15 33.05
CA GLU A 177 -1.70 -7.32 34.35
C GLU A 177 -2.55 -6.08 34.64
N SER A 178 -3.87 -6.27 34.68
CA SER A 178 -4.82 -5.22 34.98
C SER A 178 -4.84 -4.92 36.48
N SER A 179 -5.10 -3.66 36.81
CA SER A 179 -5.31 -3.22 38.20
C SER A 179 -6.75 -3.41 38.70
N GLY A 180 -7.68 -3.76 37.79
CA GLY A 180 -9.10 -3.88 38.08
C GLY A 180 -9.76 -5.03 37.33
N GLU A 181 -11.09 -5.06 37.34
CA GLU A 181 -11.87 -6.05 36.63
C GLU A 181 -11.86 -5.77 35.12
N VAL A 182 -11.32 -6.71 34.34
CA VAL A 182 -11.35 -6.67 32.88
C VAL A 182 -12.70 -7.16 32.40
N LYS A 183 -13.43 -6.30 31.68
CA LYS A 183 -14.74 -6.58 31.07
C LYS A 183 -14.63 -7.00 29.62
N ARG A 184 -13.63 -6.47 28.89
CA ARG A 184 -13.44 -6.73 27.46
C ARG A 184 -11.98 -6.63 27.06
N VAL A 185 -11.56 -7.48 26.12
CA VAL A 185 -10.26 -7.38 25.44
C VAL A 185 -10.48 -7.16 23.95
N VAL A 186 -9.89 -6.11 23.41
CA VAL A 186 -10.02 -5.71 22.00
C VAL A 186 -8.64 -5.61 21.38
N LEU A 187 -8.41 -6.26 20.24
CA LEU A 187 -7.22 -6.09 19.41
C LEU A 187 -7.56 -5.18 18.24
N GLU A 188 -7.00 -3.97 18.27
CA GLU A 188 -7.39 -2.84 17.41
C GLU A 188 -8.91 -2.61 17.40
N ASN A 189 -9.65 -3.18 16.44
CA ASN A 189 -11.11 -3.13 16.35
C ASN A 189 -11.80 -4.47 16.65
N ARG A 190 -11.06 -5.59 16.68
CA ARG A 190 -11.60 -6.93 16.87
C ARG A 190 -11.72 -7.27 18.35
N ILE A 191 -12.92 -7.65 18.79
CA ILE A 191 -13.20 -8.10 20.14
C ILE A 191 -12.74 -9.55 20.25
N LEU A 192 -11.79 -9.82 21.14
CA LEU A 192 -11.26 -11.17 21.38
C LEU A 192 -11.96 -11.85 22.55
N TRP A 193 -12.40 -11.07 23.53
CA TRP A 193 -13.04 -11.57 24.74
C TRP A 193 -13.97 -10.53 25.35
N ASP A 194 -15.10 -10.97 25.89
CA ASP A 194 -16.12 -10.13 26.54
C ASP A 194 -16.79 -10.94 27.66
N ASP A 195 -16.78 -10.41 28.89
CA ASP A 195 -17.47 -10.94 30.07
C ASP A 195 -17.39 -12.47 30.25
N GLY A 196 -16.17 -13.01 30.26
CA GLY A 196 -15.92 -14.44 30.45
C GLY A 196 -15.91 -15.29 29.18
N ILE A 197 -16.24 -14.71 28.03
CA ILE A 197 -16.48 -15.45 26.79
C ILE A 197 -15.47 -15.04 25.71
N LEU A 198 -14.87 -16.04 25.07
CA LEU A 198 -14.05 -15.83 23.88
C LEU A 198 -14.96 -15.51 22.70
N ILE A 199 -14.62 -14.47 21.95
CA ILE A 199 -15.42 -14.00 20.82
C ILE A 199 -14.74 -14.44 19.52
N ASP A 200 -15.46 -15.19 18.70
CA ASP A 200 -14.99 -15.55 17.37
C ASP A 200 -14.82 -14.29 16.50
N GLY A 201 -13.85 -14.28 15.59
CA GLY A 201 -13.59 -13.12 14.74
C GLY A 201 -14.78 -12.70 13.91
N THR A 202 -15.47 -13.68 13.30
CA THR A 202 -16.66 -13.41 12.48
C THR A 202 -17.80 -12.86 13.32
N VAL A 203 -17.91 -13.27 14.59
CA VAL A 203 -18.90 -12.74 15.54
C VAL A 203 -18.55 -11.33 15.98
N SER A 204 -17.27 -11.03 16.21
CA SER A 204 -16.81 -9.65 16.44
C SER A 204 -17.14 -8.74 15.27
N ASP A 205 -16.96 -9.20 14.03
CA ASP A 205 -17.28 -8.43 12.82
C ASP A 205 -18.79 -8.22 12.68
N LEU A 206 -19.60 -9.25 12.98
CA LEU A 206 -21.06 -9.15 13.02
C LEU A 206 -21.54 -8.20 14.13
N TYR A 207 -20.91 -8.20 15.30
CA TYR A 207 -21.25 -7.24 16.36
C TYR A 207 -20.96 -5.80 15.93
N GLN A 208 -19.84 -5.58 15.24
CA GLN A 208 -19.46 -4.26 14.73
C GLN A 208 -20.31 -3.81 13.54
N SER A 209 -20.98 -4.73 12.83
CA SER A 209 -21.88 -4.39 11.73
C SER A 209 -23.24 -3.88 12.18
N ARG A 210 -23.54 -3.93 13.50
CA ARG A 210 -24.84 -3.52 14.05
C ARG A 210 -25.31 -2.18 13.50
N ASN A 211 -26.57 -2.15 13.12
CA ASN A 211 -27.19 -1.01 12.47
C ASN A 211 -28.51 -0.64 13.20
N PRO A 212 -28.67 0.60 13.68
CA PRO A 212 -29.93 1.02 14.29
C PRO A 212 -31.13 0.99 13.34
N TYR A 213 -30.91 1.13 12.03
CA TYR A 213 -31.98 1.28 11.05
C TYR A 213 -31.67 0.67 9.69
N VAL A 214 -32.52 -0.24 9.20
CA VAL A 214 -32.44 -0.81 7.84
C VAL A 214 -32.73 0.25 6.76
N GLY A 215 -31.80 0.49 5.84
CA GLY A 215 -31.93 1.54 4.82
C GLY A 215 -30.62 2.21 4.39
N ASP A 216 -29.54 2.04 5.16
CA ASP A 216 -28.19 2.33 4.68
C ASP A 216 -27.65 1.10 3.97
N ILE A 217 -27.76 1.09 2.63
CA ILE A 217 -27.33 -0.01 1.76
C ILE A 217 -25.89 -0.47 2.08
N SER A 218 -25.00 0.43 2.48
CA SER A 218 -23.62 0.07 2.81
C SER A 218 -23.53 -0.63 4.17
N ALA A 219 -24.28 -0.18 5.16
CA ALA A 219 -24.33 -0.82 6.48
C ALA A 219 -25.06 -2.17 6.45
N ASP A 220 -26.17 -2.21 5.69
CA ASP A 220 -26.97 -3.40 5.45
C ASP A 220 -26.10 -4.47 4.76
N GLY A 221 -25.36 -4.10 3.70
CA GLY A 221 -24.43 -4.98 3.02
C GLY A 221 -23.35 -5.56 3.93
N ARG A 222 -22.78 -4.75 4.83
CA ARG A 222 -21.80 -5.23 5.84
C ARG A 222 -22.42 -6.26 6.79
N SER A 223 -23.65 -6.04 7.23
CA SER A 223 -24.36 -6.99 8.11
C SER A 223 -24.63 -8.33 7.44
N VAL A 224 -25.03 -8.31 6.16
CA VAL A 224 -25.19 -9.55 5.38
C VAL A 224 -23.87 -10.29 5.22
N GLN A 225 -22.80 -9.59 4.87
CA GLN A 225 -21.49 -10.20 4.70
C GLN A 225 -21.00 -10.82 6.02
N ALA A 226 -21.09 -10.10 7.13
CA ALA A 226 -20.67 -10.58 8.43
C ALA A 226 -21.52 -11.78 8.90
N ALA A 227 -22.85 -11.72 8.73
CA ALA A 227 -23.75 -12.81 9.12
C ALA A 227 -23.49 -14.08 8.29
N ARG A 228 -23.24 -13.94 6.98
CA ARG A 228 -22.85 -15.07 6.11
C ARG A 228 -21.52 -15.68 6.53
N ALA A 229 -20.53 -14.85 6.83
CA ALA A 229 -19.21 -15.30 7.31
C ALA A 229 -19.34 -16.09 8.62
N VAL A 230 -20.15 -15.59 9.57
CA VAL A 230 -20.48 -16.33 10.80
C VAL A 230 -21.06 -17.69 10.46
N LEU A 231 -22.06 -17.78 9.59
CA LEU A 231 -22.74 -19.04 9.28
C LEU A 231 -21.93 -20.00 8.39
N GLY A 232 -20.77 -19.58 7.87
CA GLY A 232 -19.99 -20.38 6.92
C GLY A 232 -20.70 -20.57 5.58
N ILE A 233 -21.57 -19.62 5.21
CA ILE A 233 -22.30 -19.63 3.94
C ILE A 233 -21.34 -19.14 2.85
N ASN A 234 -20.90 -20.05 1.98
CA ASN A 234 -20.00 -19.74 0.88
C ASN A 234 -20.62 -18.71 -0.09
N ASP A 235 -19.79 -18.00 -0.85
CA ASP A 235 -20.24 -16.98 -1.83
C ASP A 235 -21.14 -17.55 -2.94
N GLU A 236 -21.04 -18.85 -3.23
CA GLU A 236 -21.88 -19.55 -4.21
C GLU A 236 -23.27 -19.94 -3.67
N ALA A 237 -23.46 -19.91 -2.34
CA ALA A 237 -24.73 -20.21 -1.69
C ALA A 237 -25.56 -18.94 -1.47
N LEU A 238 -26.90 -19.05 -1.48
CA LEU A 238 -27.82 -17.92 -1.27
C LEU A 238 -27.53 -16.70 -2.15
N LEU A 239 -27.20 -16.93 -3.43
CA LEU A 239 -27.07 -15.85 -4.41
C LEU A 239 -28.45 -15.25 -4.68
N CYS A 240 -28.63 -13.96 -4.42
CA CYS A 240 -29.86 -13.22 -4.72
C CYS A 240 -29.61 -12.18 -5.81
N TYR A 241 -30.62 -11.87 -6.62
CA TYR A 241 -30.52 -10.87 -7.70
C TYR A 241 -30.85 -9.44 -7.25
N GLY A 242 -31.35 -9.28 -6.02
CA GLY A 242 -31.64 -7.99 -5.46
C GLY A 242 -32.22 -8.08 -4.06
N THR A 243 -32.47 -6.93 -3.45
CA THR A 243 -33.20 -6.83 -2.20
C THR A 243 -34.25 -5.72 -2.28
N GLN A 244 -35.31 -5.85 -1.48
CA GLN A 244 -36.36 -4.86 -1.33
C GLN A 244 -36.59 -4.56 0.14
N LEU A 245 -36.75 -3.29 0.47
CA LEU A 245 -37.04 -2.82 1.82
C LEU A 245 -38.50 -2.38 1.93
N GLN A 246 -39.15 -2.74 3.04
CA GLN A 246 -40.39 -2.13 3.49
C GLN A 246 -40.09 -1.24 4.69
N THR A 247 -40.14 0.08 4.47
CA THR A 247 -39.88 1.09 5.50
C THR A 247 -40.97 2.15 5.65
N SER A 248 -42.15 1.92 5.08
CA SER A 248 -43.26 2.87 5.20
C SER A 248 -43.95 2.83 6.57
N GLU A 249 -44.06 1.64 7.17
CA GLU A 249 -44.70 1.41 8.47
C GLU A 249 -44.10 0.17 9.17
N GLU A 250 -44.29 0.07 10.48
CA GLU A 250 -43.88 -1.10 11.25
C GLU A 250 -44.84 -2.29 11.01
N PRO A 251 -44.33 -3.54 10.96
CA PRO A 251 -42.92 -3.92 11.12
C PRO A 251 -42.07 -3.64 9.86
N TYR A 252 -40.87 -3.11 10.06
CA TYR A 252 -39.89 -2.92 8.99
C TYR A 252 -39.43 -4.28 8.43
N GLY A 253 -39.29 -4.35 7.11
CA GLY A 253 -39.03 -5.60 6.40
C GLY A 253 -37.88 -5.53 5.43
N TRP A 254 -37.17 -6.65 5.28
CA TRP A 254 -36.13 -6.81 4.27
C TRP A 254 -36.30 -8.12 3.49
N THR A 255 -36.54 -8.01 2.18
CA THR A 255 -36.74 -9.15 1.29
C THR A 255 -35.54 -9.36 0.38
N PHE A 256 -35.02 -10.58 0.33
CA PHE A 256 -34.03 -11.05 -0.65
C PHE A 256 -34.75 -11.66 -1.85
N LEU A 257 -34.49 -11.14 -3.04
CA LEU A 257 -35.21 -11.47 -4.26
C LEU A 257 -34.47 -12.54 -5.08
N ASN A 258 -35.23 -13.51 -5.58
CA ASN A 258 -34.78 -14.56 -6.49
C ASN A 258 -33.51 -15.29 -6.02
N VAL A 259 -33.53 -15.79 -4.78
CA VAL A 259 -32.46 -16.58 -4.20
C VAL A 259 -32.31 -17.89 -4.97
N GLN A 260 -31.13 -18.12 -5.54
CA GLN A 260 -30.82 -19.28 -6.36
C GLN A 260 -30.60 -20.54 -5.52
N ILE A 261 -31.05 -21.67 -6.07
CA ILE A 261 -30.86 -23.00 -5.49
C ILE A 261 -30.09 -23.86 -6.48
N SER A 262 -28.87 -24.25 -6.13
CA SER A 262 -28.01 -25.02 -7.05
C SER A 262 -28.42 -26.50 -7.18
N SER A 263 -29.20 -27.06 -6.23
CA SER A 263 -29.79 -28.40 -6.37
C SER A 263 -31.02 -28.63 -5.46
N SER A 264 -32.00 -29.38 -5.96
CA SER A 264 -33.27 -29.69 -5.27
C SER A 264 -33.13 -30.58 -4.03
N ASP A 265 -32.04 -31.34 -3.89
CA ASP A 265 -31.75 -32.18 -2.71
C ASP A 265 -31.38 -31.36 -1.45
N ASN A 266 -31.31 -30.02 -1.56
CA ASN A 266 -30.82 -29.12 -0.51
C ASN A 266 -31.86 -28.14 0.04
N VAL A 267 -33.16 -28.28 -0.28
CA VAL A 267 -34.17 -27.27 0.11
C VAL A 267 -34.30 -27.11 1.63
N GLU A 268 -34.32 -28.20 2.41
CA GLU A 268 -34.41 -28.10 3.88
C GLU A 268 -33.17 -27.42 4.48
N ARG A 269 -31.97 -27.78 4.01
CA ARG A 269 -30.70 -27.15 4.41
C ARG A 269 -30.69 -25.66 4.07
N LEU A 270 -31.13 -25.31 2.86
CA LEU A 270 -31.22 -23.93 2.40
C LEU A 270 -32.20 -23.12 3.27
N GLN A 271 -33.38 -23.66 3.55
CA GLN A 271 -34.34 -23.02 4.43
C GLN A 271 -33.78 -22.82 5.84
N GLN A 272 -32.99 -23.77 6.34
CA GLN A 272 -32.30 -23.63 7.62
C GLN A 272 -31.26 -22.51 7.59
N GLU A 273 -30.42 -22.44 6.54
CA GLU A 273 -29.45 -21.35 6.36
C GLU A 273 -30.14 -19.99 6.24
N MET A 274 -31.26 -19.90 5.50
CA MET A 274 -32.07 -18.68 5.41
C MET A 274 -32.68 -18.28 6.76
N LYS A 275 -33.16 -19.26 7.54
CA LYS A 275 -33.68 -19.01 8.90
C LYS A 275 -32.58 -18.47 9.82
N GLN A 276 -31.41 -19.09 9.82
CA GLN A 276 -30.25 -18.65 10.60
C GLN A 276 -29.79 -17.26 10.16
N LEU A 277 -29.72 -17.00 8.85
CA LEU A 277 -29.34 -15.70 8.31
C LEU A 277 -30.35 -14.61 8.69
N GLY A 278 -31.65 -14.88 8.51
CA GLY A 278 -32.71 -13.96 8.93
C GLY A 278 -32.65 -13.65 10.42
N CYS A 279 -32.41 -14.67 11.25
CA CYS A 279 -32.24 -14.52 12.69
C CYS A 279 -31.07 -13.57 13.04
N LEU A 280 -29.90 -13.75 12.43
CA LEU A 280 -28.74 -12.89 12.68
C LEU A 280 -28.98 -11.45 12.21
N LEU A 281 -29.59 -11.27 11.03
CA LEU A 281 -29.89 -9.94 10.48
C LEU A 281 -30.88 -9.16 11.37
N ILE A 282 -31.92 -9.84 11.88
CA ILE A 282 -32.85 -9.25 12.85
C ILE A 282 -32.14 -8.92 14.16
N ALA A 283 -31.24 -9.79 14.62
CA ALA A 283 -30.49 -9.55 15.85
C ALA A 283 -29.61 -8.30 15.75
N VAL A 284 -28.94 -8.06 14.61
CA VAL A 284 -28.00 -6.93 14.46
C VAL A 284 -28.61 -5.65 13.89
N THR A 285 -29.89 -5.68 13.50
CA THR A 285 -30.58 -4.52 12.91
C THR A 285 -31.77 -4.12 13.78
N ASP A 286 -31.63 -3.04 14.55
CA ASP A 286 -32.51 -2.77 15.70
C ASP A 286 -34.00 -2.59 15.31
N ASN A 287 -34.28 -1.88 14.21
CA ASN A 287 -35.65 -1.64 13.76
C ASN A 287 -36.25 -2.76 12.90
N LEU A 288 -35.47 -3.77 12.51
CA LEU A 288 -35.91 -4.80 11.58
C LEU A 288 -36.89 -5.76 12.27
N GLY A 289 -38.09 -5.92 11.71
CA GLY A 289 -39.13 -6.79 12.27
C GLY A 289 -39.24 -8.15 11.57
N TYR A 290 -38.84 -8.24 10.30
CA TYR A 290 -38.78 -9.50 9.58
C TYR A 290 -37.79 -9.48 8.40
N VAL A 291 -37.33 -10.68 8.02
CA VAL A 291 -36.55 -10.94 6.81
C VAL A 291 -37.27 -11.98 5.96
N SER A 292 -37.43 -11.71 4.67
CA SER A 292 -38.05 -12.62 3.71
C SER A 292 -37.08 -13.04 2.62
N PHE A 293 -37.20 -14.28 2.14
CA PHE A 293 -36.40 -14.83 1.07
C PHE A 293 -37.34 -15.39 0.00
N GLU A 294 -37.30 -14.82 -1.20
CA GLU A 294 -38.01 -15.34 -2.37
C GLU A 294 -37.08 -16.28 -3.14
N TYR A 295 -37.46 -17.54 -3.31
CA TYR A 295 -36.65 -18.56 -3.97
C TYR A 295 -37.50 -19.50 -4.83
N CYS A 296 -36.89 -20.14 -5.82
CA CYS A 296 -37.54 -21.12 -6.70
C CYS A 296 -36.88 -22.48 -6.55
N VAL A 297 -37.69 -23.54 -6.47
CA VAL A 297 -37.20 -24.93 -6.46
C VAL A 297 -37.40 -25.51 -7.86
N ASP A 298 -36.31 -25.94 -8.52
CA ASP A 298 -36.39 -26.57 -9.85
C ASP A 298 -37.36 -27.77 -9.84
N GLY A 299 -38.30 -27.79 -10.80
CA GLY A 299 -39.26 -28.88 -10.99
C GLY A 299 -40.72 -28.57 -10.63
N THR A 300 -41.02 -27.40 -10.05
CA THR A 300 -42.42 -26.92 -9.96
C THR A 300 -42.77 -26.13 -11.22
N GLU A 301 -43.30 -26.81 -12.23
CA GLU A 301 -44.01 -26.15 -13.34
C GLU A 301 -45.26 -25.47 -12.80
N ASN A 302 -45.11 -24.24 -12.31
CA ASN A 302 -46.18 -23.27 -12.23
C ASN A 302 -45.57 -21.92 -12.58
N SER A 303 -45.87 -21.46 -13.79
CA SER A 303 -45.91 -20.05 -14.17
C SER A 303 -46.39 -19.18 -12.98
N ASP A 304 -45.52 -18.27 -12.50
CA ASP A 304 -45.61 -17.42 -11.27
C ASP A 304 -45.03 -17.99 -9.94
N GLY A 305 -44.38 -19.16 -9.94
CA GLY A 305 -44.02 -19.95 -8.76
C GLY A 305 -42.76 -19.57 -7.94
N SER A 306 -42.66 -18.36 -7.38
CA SER A 306 -41.68 -18.08 -6.31
C SER A 306 -42.23 -18.49 -4.94
N THR A 307 -41.45 -19.26 -4.17
CA THR A 307 -41.74 -19.55 -2.75
C THR A 307 -41.12 -18.47 -1.87
N THR A 308 -41.85 -17.99 -0.87
CA THR A 308 -41.33 -17.02 0.10
C THR A 308 -41.19 -17.65 1.48
N LEU A 309 -39.99 -17.64 2.03
CA LEU A 309 -39.73 -17.95 3.44
C LEU A 309 -39.58 -16.64 4.21
N THR A 310 -40.36 -16.45 5.27
CA THR A 310 -40.25 -15.26 6.13
C THR A 310 -39.85 -15.66 7.53
N VAL A 311 -38.89 -14.94 8.10
CA VAL A 311 -38.43 -15.03 9.48
C VAL A 311 -38.84 -13.74 10.16
N THR A 312 -39.74 -13.81 11.13
CA THR A 312 -40.11 -12.67 11.97
C THR A 312 -39.22 -12.59 13.21
N GLU A 313 -39.23 -11.45 13.91
CA GLU A 313 -38.58 -11.32 15.22
C GLU A 313 -39.07 -12.40 16.21
N ALA A 314 -40.37 -12.73 16.21
CA ALA A 314 -40.91 -13.80 17.04
C ALA A 314 -40.38 -15.19 16.67
N ASP A 315 -40.16 -15.46 15.37
CA ASP A 315 -39.57 -16.73 14.92
C ASP A 315 -38.08 -16.83 15.32
N ALA A 316 -37.35 -15.71 15.22
CA ALA A 316 -35.96 -15.63 15.63
C ALA A 316 -35.82 -15.83 17.15
N ASP A 317 -36.67 -15.19 17.94
CA ASP A 317 -36.72 -15.36 19.39
C ASP A 317 -37.08 -16.80 19.79
N ALA A 318 -38.01 -17.44 19.06
CA ALA A 318 -38.36 -18.84 19.27
C ALA A 318 -37.19 -19.79 18.94
N LEU A 319 -36.41 -19.49 17.89
CA LEU A 319 -35.23 -20.26 17.51
C LEU A 319 -34.13 -20.19 18.57
N ALA A 320 -33.89 -19.00 19.13
CA ALA A 320 -32.89 -18.80 20.18
C ALA A 320 -33.39 -19.15 21.60
N GLY A 321 -34.69 -19.30 21.79
CA GLY A 321 -35.34 -19.50 23.09
C GLY A 321 -35.41 -18.25 23.97
N GLN A 322 -34.94 -17.10 23.47
CA GLN A 322 -34.99 -15.78 24.12
C GLN A 322 -34.79 -14.67 23.09
N SER A 323 -34.92 -13.41 23.51
CA SER A 323 -34.85 -12.27 22.58
C SER A 323 -33.49 -12.14 21.88
N VAL A 324 -33.48 -12.27 20.55
CA VAL A 324 -32.24 -12.19 19.74
C VAL A 324 -31.66 -10.79 19.74
N LYS A 325 -32.51 -9.76 19.76
CA LYS A 325 -32.10 -8.35 19.89
C LYS A 325 -31.54 -8.01 21.26
N ALA A 326 -32.01 -8.69 22.32
CA ALA A 326 -31.42 -8.53 23.65
C ALA A 326 -30.04 -9.19 23.72
N MET A 327 -29.89 -10.38 23.13
CA MET A 327 -28.60 -11.09 23.06
C MET A 327 -27.55 -10.30 22.29
N SER A 328 -27.93 -9.67 21.18
CA SER A 328 -27.00 -8.90 20.34
C SER A 328 -26.53 -7.57 20.94
N GLN A 329 -27.03 -7.16 22.11
CA GLN A 329 -26.55 -5.93 22.77
C GLN A 329 -25.11 -6.04 23.27
N THR A 330 -24.63 -7.26 23.52
CA THR A 330 -23.25 -7.53 23.96
C THR A 330 -22.54 -8.50 23.01
N PRO A 331 -21.22 -8.39 22.83
CA PRO A 331 -20.45 -9.38 22.07
C PRO A 331 -20.61 -10.80 22.63
N ALA A 332 -20.54 -10.96 23.96
CA ALA A 332 -20.75 -12.23 24.65
C ALA A 332 -22.15 -12.81 24.38
N GLY A 333 -23.18 -11.98 24.40
CA GLY A 333 -24.55 -12.40 24.09
C GLY A 333 -24.71 -12.80 22.63
N LEU A 334 -24.10 -12.07 21.68
CA LEU A 334 -24.13 -12.43 20.27
C LEU A 334 -23.38 -13.74 19.98
N GLN A 335 -22.24 -13.98 20.64
CA GLN A 335 -21.51 -15.25 20.57
C GLN A 335 -22.40 -16.42 21.00
N LYS A 336 -23.09 -16.30 22.14
CA LYS A 336 -24.06 -17.31 22.59
C LYS A 336 -25.20 -17.50 21.60
N LEU A 337 -25.71 -16.43 20.99
CA LEU A 337 -26.78 -16.52 19.99
C LEU A 337 -26.33 -17.38 18.81
N VAL A 338 -25.12 -17.14 18.31
CA VAL A 338 -24.53 -17.91 17.21
C VAL A 338 -24.39 -19.39 17.57
N GLU A 339 -23.98 -19.70 18.80
CA GLU A 339 -23.87 -21.08 19.29
C GLU A 339 -25.22 -21.80 19.45
N LEU A 340 -26.32 -21.06 19.67
CA LEU A 340 -27.65 -21.63 19.80
C LEU A 340 -28.31 -21.95 18.46
N ILE A 341 -28.04 -21.12 17.45
CA ILE A 341 -28.73 -21.22 16.15
C ILE A 341 -27.96 -22.05 15.11
N LYS A 342 -26.64 -22.25 15.29
CA LYS A 342 -25.81 -23.09 14.43
C LYS A 342 -25.99 -24.57 14.72
#